data_AF-A0A252EDH0-F1
#
_entry.id   AF-A0A252EDH0-F1
#
_cell.length_a   1.000
_cell.length_b   1.000
_cell.length_c   1.000
_cell.angle_alpha   90.00
_cell.angle_beta   90.00
_cell.angle_gamma   90.00
#
_symmetry.space_group_name_H-M   'P 1'
#
loop_
_entity.id
_entity.type
_entity.pdbx_description
1 polymer ?
#
loop_
_entity_poly.entity_id
_entity_poly.type
_entity_poly.pdbx_seq_one_letter_code
_entity_poly.pdbx_strand_id
1 'polypeptide(L)'
;RHADRYLKPPQEMARLFSRYPEAVARTMDIVKRCRFSLDDLAYQYPDEVSVPGQTPQQALEALTWEAAARTYPEGIPDEVHKSLNHELSLIGRMNYAPYFLTVNSIVRYARSQDILCQGRGSAANSAVCYVLGITAIDPARNSLLFERFVSEERGEPPDIDVDFEHARREQVIQWVYEHYGRDRAALTAVVIRYRAKGALRDVGKVMGLPEDLIRTLSGQIWGWGRKLDDEALNETGIDLSDRRIRLTLDLARCLIGVPRHLSQHPGGFVLTHDRLDELVPIEPASMEQRQIIEWDKDDIDVLKFM
;
A
#
# COMPACT_ATOMS: atom_id res chain seq x y z
N ARG A 1 4.12 0.14 -38.43
CA ARG A 1 4.22 1.47 -37.75
C ARG A 1 4.77 1.41 -36.31
N HIS A 2 4.87 0.25 -35.65
CA HIS A 2 5.32 0.15 -34.24
C HIS A 2 6.72 -0.45 -34.02
N ALA A 3 7.33 -1.08 -35.04
CA ALA A 3 8.63 -1.76 -34.90
C ALA A 3 9.80 -0.85 -34.51
N ASP A 4 9.62 0.48 -34.65
CA ASP A 4 10.66 1.46 -34.36
C ASP A 4 10.42 2.23 -33.05
N ARG A 5 9.59 1.71 -32.14
CA ARG A 5 9.31 2.32 -30.82
C ARG A 5 10.00 1.55 -29.70
N TYR A 6 11.31 1.76 -29.56
CA TYR A 6 12.14 1.25 -28.47
C TYR A 6 13.18 2.30 -28.11
N LEU A 7 13.84 2.14 -26.95
CA LEU A 7 14.92 3.03 -26.55
C LEU A 7 16.14 2.83 -27.46
N LYS A 8 16.33 3.75 -28.41
CA LYS A 8 17.43 3.69 -29.37
C LYS A 8 18.75 4.11 -28.75
N PRO A 9 19.87 3.50 -29.15
CA PRO A 9 21.19 4.00 -28.82
C PRO A 9 21.40 5.44 -29.31
N PRO A 10 22.23 6.25 -28.64
CA PRO A 10 22.50 7.64 -29.03
C PRO A 10 22.96 7.80 -30.48
N GLN A 11 23.78 6.89 -30.99
CA GLN A 11 24.30 6.92 -32.37
C GLN A 11 23.19 6.75 -33.39
N GLU A 12 22.21 5.90 -33.09
CA GLU A 12 21.06 5.69 -33.97
C GLU A 12 20.14 6.91 -33.99
N MET A 13 19.92 7.54 -32.83
CA MET A 13 19.21 8.81 -32.77
C MET A 13 19.92 9.91 -33.56
N ALA A 14 21.26 10.02 -33.48
CA ALA A 14 22.04 10.97 -34.26
C ALA A 14 21.94 10.70 -35.78
N ARG A 15 21.96 9.42 -36.18
CA ARG A 15 21.79 9.02 -37.59
C ARG A 15 20.40 9.39 -38.11
N LEU A 16 19.34 9.06 -37.36
CA LEU A 16 17.95 9.35 -37.72
C LEU A 16 17.67 10.85 -37.82
N PHE A 17 18.24 11.64 -36.91
CA PHE A 17 18.10 13.10 -36.86
C PHE A 17 19.30 13.82 -37.50
N SER A 18 20.01 13.18 -38.44
CA SER A 18 21.20 13.77 -39.10
C SER A 18 20.93 15.10 -39.81
N ARG A 19 19.68 15.35 -40.24
CA ARG A 19 19.25 16.64 -40.82
C ARG A 19 18.94 17.72 -39.78
N TYR A 20 18.81 17.35 -38.52
CA TYR A 20 18.44 18.22 -37.39
C TYR A 20 19.27 17.88 -36.13
N PRO A 21 20.61 17.93 -36.18
CA PRO A 21 21.47 17.58 -35.04
C PRO A 21 21.17 18.43 -33.78
N GLU A 22 20.71 19.67 -33.97
CA GLU A 22 20.29 20.56 -32.89
C GLU A 22 19.06 20.03 -32.12
N ALA A 23 18.19 19.24 -32.76
CA ALA A 23 17.04 18.63 -32.08
C ALA A 23 17.50 17.61 -31.03
N VAL A 24 18.52 16.81 -31.36
CA VAL A 24 19.13 15.86 -30.42
C VAL A 24 19.84 16.62 -29.30
N ALA A 25 20.60 17.67 -29.62
CA ALA A 25 21.32 18.46 -28.62
C ALA A 25 20.36 19.13 -27.61
N ARG A 26 19.23 19.68 -28.08
CA ARG A 26 18.22 20.33 -27.23
C ARG A 26 17.59 19.39 -26.20
N THR A 27 17.61 18.08 -26.40
CA THR A 27 17.13 17.12 -25.37
C THR A 27 17.91 17.26 -24.07
N MET A 28 19.21 17.55 -24.14
CA MET A 28 20.04 17.79 -22.95
C MET A 28 19.73 19.10 -22.26
N ASP A 29 19.25 20.11 -22.99
CA ASP A 29 18.79 21.36 -22.38
C ASP A 29 17.50 21.16 -21.57
N ILE A 30 16.63 20.25 -22.00
CA ILE A 30 15.44 19.84 -21.24
C ILE A 30 15.87 19.08 -19.98
N VAL A 31 16.74 18.07 -20.11
CA VAL A 31 17.27 17.30 -18.96
C VAL A 31 17.94 18.23 -17.93
N LYS A 32 18.68 19.24 -18.39
CA LYS A 32 19.29 20.26 -17.52
C LYS A 32 18.28 21.17 -16.81
N ARG A 33 17.01 21.20 -17.20
CA ARG A 33 15.96 21.98 -16.51
C ARG A 33 15.14 21.12 -15.54
N CYS A 34 15.08 19.81 -15.76
CA CYS A 34 14.49 18.88 -14.81
C CYS A 34 15.36 18.80 -13.55
N ARG A 35 14.84 19.32 -12.43
CA ARG A 35 15.55 19.42 -11.14
C ARG A 35 14.82 18.76 -9.96
N PHE A 36 13.55 18.44 -10.14
CA PHE A 36 12.72 17.77 -9.13
C PHE A 36 13.35 16.43 -8.72
N SER A 37 13.36 16.17 -7.41
CA SER A 37 13.64 14.87 -6.81
C SER A 37 12.38 14.35 -6.11
N LEU A 38 12.21 13.03 -6.05
CA LEU A 38 11.18 12.43 -5.19
C LEU A 38 11.46 12.71 -3.70
N ASP A 39 12.72 12.99 -3.34
CA ASP A 39 13.09 13.41 -1.98
C ASP A 39 12.52 14.78 -1.60
N ASP A 40 12.06 15.58 -2.58
CA ASP A 40 11.42 16.88 -2.33
C ASP A 40 9.98 16.73 -1.82
N LEU A 41 9.41 15.51 -1.87
CA LEU A 41 8.07 15.21 -1.37
C LEU A 41 8.09 15.11 0.16
N ALA A 42 7.84 16.23 0.83
CA ALA A 42 7.74 16.31 2.28
C ALA A 42 6.33 15.92 2.74
N TYR A 43 6.22 14.80 3.43
CA TYR A 43 4.98 14.26 3.98
C TYR A 43 4.71 14.77 5.40
N GLN A 44 3.47 15.15 5.68
CA GLN A 44 3.01 15.49 7.03
C GLN A 44 1.74 14.72 7.36
N TYR A 45 1.76 14.01 8.49
CA TYR A 45 0.61 13.26 8.99
C TYR A 45 -0.41 14.20 9.64
N PRO A 46 -1.73 13.93 9.56
CA PRO A 46 -2.72 14.70 10.31
C PRO A 46 -2.47 14.65 11.83
N ASP A 47 -2.34 15.82 12.46
CA ASP A 47 -2.01 15.94 13.89
C ASP A 47 -3.12 15.46 14.86
N GLU A 48 -4.39 15.41 14.41
CA GLU A 48 -5.56 15.00 15.21
C GLU A 48 -5.76 15.73 16.56
N VAL A 49 -5.13 16.90 16.73
CA VAL A 49 -5.21 17.66 17.98
C VAL A 49 -6.55 18.39 18.08
N SER A 50 -7.37 17.98 19.06
CA SER A 50 -8.68 18.60 19.32
C SER A 50 -8.60 19.86 20.21
N VAL A 51 -7.55 20.01 21.02
CA VAL A 51 -7.40 21.12 21.99
C VAL A 51 -6.33 22.10 21.49
N PRO A 52 -6.68 23.37 21.25
CA PRO A 52 -5.71 24.37 20.81
C PRO A 52 -4.50 24.48 21.76
N GLY A 53 -3.29 24.36 21.21
CA GLY A 53 -2.03 24.49 21.95
C GLY A 53 -1.49 23.20 22.57
N GLN A 54 -2.20 22.07 22.46
CA GLN A 54 -1.63 20.76 22.80
C GLN A 54 -0.81 20.20 21.64
N THR A 55 0.23 19.43 21.96
CA THR A 55 0.94 18.63 20.95
C THR A 55 0.22 17.29 20.72
N PRO A 56 0.43 16.62 19.57
CA PRO A 56 -0.12 15.28 19.33
C PRO A 56 0.26 14.27 20.43
N GLN A 57 1.50 14.35 20.93
CA GLN A 57 1.97 13.50 22.03
C GLN A 57 1.18 13.76 23.32
N GLN A 58 0.96 15.01 23.69
CA GLN A 58 0.18 15.37 24.89
C GLN A 58 -1.28 14.91 24.77
N ALA A 59 -1.87 15.03 23.58
CA ALA A 59 -3.22 14.55 23.31
C ALA A 59 -3.30 13.03 23.44
N LEU A 60 -2.34 12.29 22.88
CA LEU A 60 -2.28 10.83 22.98
C LEU A 60 -2.12 10.37 24.44
N GLU A 61 -1.24 11.00 25.21
CA GLU A 61 -1.04 10.68 26.62
C GLU A 61 -2.32 10.88 27.42
N ALA A 62 -2.98 12.03 27.25
CA ALA A 62 -4.24 12.32 27.94
C ALA A 62 -5.33 11.28 27.62
N LEU A 63 -5.52 10.96 26.33
CA LEU A 63 -6.49 9.95 25.90
C LEU A 63 -6.15 8.56 26.43
N THR A 64 -4.87 8.19 26.42
CA THR A 64 -4.39 6.88 26.89
C THR A 64 -4.68 6.71 28.37
N TRP A 65 -4.35 7.71 29.21
CA TRP A 65 -4.59 7.63 30.65
C TRP A 65 -6.07 7.67 31.01
N GLU A 66 -6.87 8.49 30.31
CA GLU A 66 -8.32 8.51 30.48
C GLU A 66 -8.96 7.16 30.11
N ALA A 67 -8.51 6.54 29.02
CA ALA A 67 -8.99 5.25 28.58
C ALA A 67 -8.52 4.12 29.51
N ALA A 68 -7.28 4.16 30.00
CA ALA A 68 -6.77 3.19 30.96
C ALA A 68 -7.58 3.21 32.28
N ALA A 69 -7.94 4.40 32.78
CA ALA A 69 -8.78 4.53 33.98
C ALA A 69 -10.18 3.93 33.79
N ARG A 70 -10.77 4.03 32.58
CA ARG A 70 -12.04 3.38 32.25
C ARG A 70 -11.91 1.87 32.13
N THR A 71 -10.83 1.40 31.53
CA THR A 71 -10.59 -0.04 31.29
C THR A 71 -10.28 -0.78 32.59
N TYR A 72 -9.61 -0.12 33.54
CA TYR A 72 -9.27 -0.68 34.85
C TYR A 72 -9.90 0.13 36.00
N PRO A 73 -11.22 0.01 36.25
CA PRO A 73 -11.92 0.81 37.26
C PRO A 73 -11.47 0.51 38.71
N GLU A 74 -10.89 -0.67 38.95
CA GLU A 74 -10.34 -1.07 40.26
C GLU A 74 -8.89 -0.62 40.46
N GLY A 75 -8.31 0.08 39.48
CA GLY A 75 -6.91 0.52 39.47
C GLY A 75 -6.11 -0.15 38.35
N ILE A 76 -5.23 0.62 37.72
CA ILE A 76 -4.36 0.13 36.64
C ILE A 76 -3.27 -0.75 37.27
N PRO A 77 -3.09 -2.02 36.83
CA PRO A 77 -2.03 -2.87 37.34
C PRO A 77 -0.63 -2.26 37.10
N ASP A 78 0.29 -2.42 38.05
CA ASP A 78 1.64 -1.81 37.99
C ASP A 78 2.39 -2.15 36.69
N GLU A 79 2.29 -3.39 36.21
CA GLU A 79 2.93 -3.82 34.97
C GLU A 79 2.34 -3.12 33.75
N VAL A 80 1.02 -2.93 33.69
CA VAL A 80 0.37 -2.16 32.61
C VAL A 80 0.76 -0.69 32.68
N HIS A 81 0.80 -0.11 33.88
CA HIS A 81 1.23 1.27 34.06
C HIS A 81 2.67 1.49 33.59
N LYS A 82 3.59 0.56 33.89
CA LYS A 82 4.97 0.60 33.37
C LYS A 82 5.01 0.48 31.85
N SER A 83 4.26 -0.47 31.27
CA SER A 83 4.20 -0.65 29.81
C SER A 83 3.67 0.61 29.12
N LEU A 84 2.58 1.22 29.60
CA LEU A 84 2.02 2.44 29.02
C LEU A 84 3.05 3.59 29.02
N ASN A 85 3.78 3.80 30.12
CA ASN A 85 4.83 4.82 30.18
C ASN A 85 5.97 4.55 29.19
N HIS A 86 6.42 3.30 29.08
CA HIS A 86 7.46 2.90 28.13
C HIS A 86 7.03 3.11 26.68
N GLU A 87 5.82 2.64 26.34
CA GLU A 87 5.24 2.77 25.01
C GLU A 87 5.04 4.23 24.61
N LEU A 88 4.42 5.05 25.47
CA LEU A 88 4.20 6.48 25.22
C LEU A 88 5.53 7.22 25.02
N SER A 89 6.56 6.90 25.81
CA SER A 89 7.90 7.48 25.66
C SER A 89 8.53 7.13 24.30
N LEU A 90 8.42 5.87 23.86
CA LEU A 90 8.96 5.44 22.56
C LEU A 90 8.18 6.07 21.39
N ILE A 91 6.85 6.09 21.48
CA ILE A 91 5.98 6.76 20.49
C ILE A 91 6.35 8.24 20.34
N GLY A 92 6.61 8.91 21.47
CA GLY A 92 7.05 10.31 21.49
C GLY A 92 8.43 10.53 20.87
N ARG A 93 9.41 9.65 21.17
CA ARG A 93 10.75 9.73 20.55
C ARG A 93 10.71 9.56 19.04
N MET A 94 9.83 8.69 18.54
CA MET A 94 9.70 8.38 17.11
C MET A 94 8.67 9.24 16.38
N ASN A 95 8.00 10.18 17.06
CA ASN A 95 6.96 11.05 16.52
C ASN A 95 5.76 10.32 15.89
N TYR A 96 5.35 9.18 16.46
CA TYR A 96 4.19 8.41 15.95
C TYR A 96 2.85 8.76 16.60
N ALA A 97 2.80 9.76 17.49
CA ALA A 97 1.55 10.14 18.15
C ALA A 97 0.40 10.50 17.20
N PRO A 98 0.61 11.29 16.11
CA PRO A 98 -0.44 11.58 15.13
C PRO A 98 -1.09 10.34 14.52
N TYR A 99 -0.28 9.31 14.25
CA TYR A 99 -0.73 8.05 13.69
C TYR A 99 -1.66 7.29 14.65
N PHE A 100 -1.26 7.15 15.91
CA PHE A 100 -2.10 6.51 16.94
C PHE A 100 -3.41 7.27 17.16
N LEU A 101 -3.38 8.61 17.13
CA LEU A 101 -4.58 9.43 17.27
C LEU A 101 -5.56 9.19 16.11
N THR A 102 -5.06 9.18 14.87
CA THR A 102 -5.87 8.96 13.66
C THR A 102 -6.53 7.59 13.67
N VAL A 103 -5.77 6.54 13.99
CA VAL A 103 -6.32 5.18 14.11
C VAL A 103 -7.38 5.12 15.22
N ASN A 104 -7.12 5.75 16.37
CA ASN A 104 -8.09 5.84 17.45
C ASN A 104 -9.36 6.58 17.02
N SER A 105 -9.26 7.69 16.27
CA SER A 105 -10.43 8.42 15.73
C SER A 105 -11.28 7.53 14.83
N ILE A 106 -10.66 6.79 13.90
CA ILE A 106 -11.34 5.84 13.00
C ILE A 106 -12.03 4.72 13.80
N VAL A 107 -11.32 4.11 14.76
CA VAL A 107 -11.87 3.04 15.61
C VAL A 107 -13.01 3.54 16.48
N ARG A 108 -12.88 4.74 17.07
CA ARG A 108 -13.94 5.37 17.87
C ARG A 108 -15.18 5.64 17.04
N TYR A 109 -15.03 6.14 15.80
CA TYR A 109 -16.15 6.30 14.88
C TYR A 109 -16.83 4.96 14.60
N ALA A 110 -16.07 3.94 14.19
CA ALA A 110 -16.61 2.61 13.89
C ALA A 110 -17.42 2.06 15.07
N ARG A 111 -16.85 2.11 16.29
CA ARG A 111 -17.55 1.67 17.51
C ARG A 111 -18.79 2.51 17.83
N SER A 112 -18.77 3.82 17.60
CA SER A 112 -19.95 4.69 17.81
C SER A 112 -21.12 4.34 16.89
N GLN A 113 -20.83 3.72 15.74
CA GLN A 113 -21.80 3.24 14.77
C GLN A 113 -22.12 1.75 14.95
N ASP A 114 -21.65 1.11 16.02
CA ASP A 114 -21.79 -0.33 16.27
C ASP A 114 -21.20 -1.18 15.12
N ILE A 115 -20.12 -0.71 14.50
CA ILE A 115 -19.36 -1.46 13.49
C ILE A 115 -18.30 -2.28 14.21
N LEU A 116 -18.32 -3.60 14.00
CA LEU A 116 -17.28 -4.47 14.54
C LEU A 116 -15.93 -4.11 13.93
N CYS A 117 -14.93 -3.85 14.77
CA CYS A 117 -13.57 -3.60 14.36
C CYS A 117 -12.55 -4.22 15.30
N GLN A 118 -11.41 -4.66 14.76
CA GLN A 118 -10.36 -5.32 15.52
C GLN A 118 -8.98 -5.05 14.92
N GLY A 119 -8.07 -4.49 15.71
CA GLY A 119 -6.65 -4.40 15.36
C GLY A 119 -6.00 -5.79 15.29
N ARG A 120 -5.16 -6.01 14.26
CA ARG A 120 -4.42 -7.25 14.01
C ARG A 120 -2.91 -7.02 13.96
N GLY A 121 -2.16 -8.11 13.77
CA GLY A 121 -0.71 -8.05 13.56
C GLY A 121 0.06 -7.65 14.83
N SER A 122 1.12 -6.87 14.65
CA SER A 122 2.02 -6.46 15.73
C SER A 122 1.38 -5.44 16.68
N ALA A 123 0.36 -4.69 16.23
CA ALA A 123 -0.40 -3.75 17.07
C ALA A 123 -1.02 -4.42 18.31
N ALA A 124 -1.31 -5.72 18.25
CA ALA A 124 -1.82 -6.49 19.39
C ALA A 124 -0.85 -6.55 20.58
N ASN A 125 0.44 -6.24 20.37
CA ASN A 125 1.46 -6.18 21.43
C ASN A 125 1.52 -4.85 22.18
N SER A 126 0.68 -3.87 21.83
CA SER A 126 0.68 -2.54 22.46
C SER A 126 -0.41 -2.40 23.51
N ALA A 127 0.01 -2.03 24.73
CA ALA A 127 -0.87 -1.62 25.81
C ALA A 127 -1.63 -0.33 25.47
N VAL A 128 -1.00 0.61 24.75
CA VAL A 128 -1.68 1.83 24.26
C VAL A 128 -2.83 1.47 23.31
N CYS A 129 -2.58 0.59 22.32
CA CYS A 129 -3.63 0.11 21.42
C CYS A 129 -4.76 -0.62 22.18
N TYR A 130 -4.42 -1.38 23.22
CA TYR A 130 -5.43 -2.08 24.02
C TYR A 130 -6.33 -1.12 24.79
N VAL A 131 -5.76 -0.17 25.55
CA VAL A 131 -6.57 0.74 26.38
C VAL A 131 -7.42 1.69 25.54
N LEU A 132 -6.94 2.08 24.35
CA LEU A 132 -7.72 2.85 23.38
C LEU A 132 -8.82 2.02 22.67
N GLY A 133 -8.85 0.70 22.88
CA GLY A 133 -9.82 -0.19 22.27
C GLY A 133 -9.54 -0.49 20.79
N ILE A 134 -8.32 -0.24 20.32
CA ILE A 134 -7.89 -0.63 18.97
C ILE A 134 -7.70 -2.15 18.91
N THR A 135 -7.13 -2.75 19.95
CA THR A 135 -6.91 -4.20 20.07
C THR A 135 -7.69 -4.78 21.26
N ALA A 136 -7.75 -6.11 21.34
CA ALA A 136 -8.55 -6.82 22.36
C ALA A 136 -7.71 -7.67 23.33
N ILE A 137 -6.38 -7.69 23.16
CA ILE A 137 -5.50 -8.52 23.98
C ILE A 137 -5.03 -7.71 25.19
N ASP A 138 -5.47 -8.14 26.37
CA ASP A 138 -5.09 -7.52 27.64
C ASP A 138 -3.61 -7.78 27.95
N PRO A 139 -2.76 -6.73 28.04
CA PRO A 139 -1.34 -6.86 28.36
C PRO A 139 -1.11 -7.33 29.80
N ALA A 140 -2.08 -7.17 30.71
CA ALA A 140 -1.95 -7.68 32.08
C ALA A 140 -1.91 -9.21 32.14
N ARG A 141 -2.49 -9.88 31.13
CA ARG A 141 -2.61 -11.35 31.07
C ARG A 141 -1.58 -12.00 30.15
N ASN A 142 -0.87 -11.21 29.35
CA ASN A 142 0.04 -11.71 28.32
C ASN A 142 1.32 -10.86 28.30
N SER A 143 2.47 -11.51 28.40
CA SER A 143 3.77 -10.83 28.22
C SER A 143 4.04 -10.65 26.73
N LEU A 144 3.62 -9.52 26.17
CA LEU A 144 3.83 -9.16 24.77
C LEU A 144 5.06 -8.25 24.63
N LEU A 145 5.75 -8.36 23.50
CA LEU A 145 6.97 -7.59 23.21
C LEU A 145 6.61 -6.40 22.31
N PHE A 146 6.52 -5.21 22.90
CA PHE A 146 6.19 -3.98 22.18
C PHE A 146 7.25 -3.62 21.11
N GLU A 147 8.52 -3.97 21.32
CA GLU A 147 9.62 -3.70 20.39
C GLU A 147 9.49 -4.47 19.07
N ARG A 148 8.60 -5.47 19.00
CA ARG A 148 8.21 -6.11 17.75
C ARG A 148 7.29 -5.24 16.89
N PHE A 149 6.60 -4.29 17.51
CA PHE A 149 5.66 -3.38 16.87
C PHE A 149 6.29 -2.03 16.57
N VAL A 150 6.92 -1.38 17.56
CA VAL A 150 7.64 -0.11 17.40
C VAL A 150 9.11 -0.32 17.79
N SER A 151 10.04 -0.04 16.89
CA SER A 151 11.47 -0.30 17.10
C SER A 151 12.33 0.87 16.65
N GLU A 152 13.03 1.49 17.61
CA GLU A 152 13.93 2.62 17.36
C GLU A 152 15.09 2.23 16.42
N GLU A 153 15.62 1.01 16.55
CA GLU A 153 16.73 0.51 15.72
C GLU A 153 16.35 0.29 14.25
N ARG A 154 15.08 -0.03 13.97
CA ARG A 154 14.60 -0.28 12.61
C ARG A 154 14.22 1.00 11.89
N GLY A 155 13.71 2.00 12.60
CA GLY A 155 13.26 3.27 12.00
C GLY A 155 12.13 3.09 10.97
N GLU A 156 11.44 1.95 10.99
CA GLU A 156 10.27 1.66 10.16
C GLU A 156 9.00 2.21 10.85
N PRO A 157 8.06 2.80 10.10
CA PRO A 157 6.75 3.18 10.62
C PRO A 157 5.99 1.96 11.18
N PRO A 158 5.26 2.10 12.30
CA PRO A 158 4.41 1.02 12.80
C PRO A 158 3.22 0.81 11.87
N ASP A 159 2.88 -0.45 11.58
CA ASP A 159 1.70 -0.82 10.80
C ASP A 159 0.55 -1.23 11.75
N ILE A 160 -0.42 -0.34 11.97
CA ILE A 160 -1.66 -0.63 12.72
C ILE A 160 -2.78 -1.00 11.74
N ASP A 161 -2.81 -2.27 11.41
CA ASP A 161 -3.87 -2.85 10.61
C ASP A 161 -5.15 -3.05 11.44
N VAL A 162 -6.25 -2.39 11.05
CA VAL A 162 -7.58 -2.58 11.66
C VAL A 162 -8.54 -3.26 10.69
N ASP A 163 -9.10 -4.39 11.11
CA ASP A 163 -10.18 -5.06 10.42
C ASP A 163 -11.52 -4.44 10.77
N PHE A 164 -12.40 -4.29 9.79
CA PHE A 164 -13.78 -3.80 9.96
C PHE A 164 -14.76 -4.80 9.36
N GLU A 165 -15.98 -4.84 9.90
CA GLU A 165 -17.09 -5.62 9.33
C GLU A 165 -17.24 -5.37 7.82
N HIS A 166 -17.15 -6.45 7.03
CA HIS A 166 -17.07 -6.36 5.57
C HIS A 166 -18.22 -5.56 4.93
N ALA A 167 -19.45 -5.77 5.42
CA ALA A 167 -20.65 -5.11 4.88
C ALA A 167 -20.72 -3.61 5.22
N ARG A 168 -20.04 -3.18 6.29
CA ARG A 168 -20.12 -1.81 6.81
C ARG A 168 -18.83 -1.01 6.64
N ARG A 169 -17.76 -1.63 6.13
CA ARG A 169 -16.48 -0.99 5.82
C ARG A 169 -16.62 0.28 4.99
N GLU A 170 -17.55 0.31 4.03
CA GLU A 170 -17.79 1.49 3.21
C GLU A 170 -18.15 2.72 4.05
N GLN A 171 -18.91 2.54 5.15
CA GLN A 171 -19.30 3.64 6.03
C GLN A 171 -18.07 4.27 6.71
N VAL A 172 -17.06 3.48 7.02
CA VAL A 172 -15.80 3.95 7.59
C VAL A 172 -14.99 4.72 6.54
N ILE A 173 -14.89 4.18 5.32
CA ILE A 173 -14.21 4.85 4.20
C ILE A 173 -14.83 6.22 3.91
N GLN A 174 -16.16 6.29 3.83
CA GLN A 174 -16.86 7.55 3.56
C GLN A 174 -16.69 8.53 4.72
N TRP A 175 -16.73 8.07 5.97
CA TRP A 175 -16.44 8.93 7.12
C TRP A 175 -15.01 9.49 7.08
N VAL A 176 -14.02 8.70 6.68
CA VAL A 176 -12.64 9.21 6.51
C VAL A 176 -12.61 10.33 5.47
N TYR A 177 -13.27 10.18 4.32
CA TYR A 177 -13.36 11.26 3.33
C TYR A 177 -14.07 12.51 3.86
N GLU A 178 -15.15 12.34 4.62
CA GLU A 178 -15.92 13.45 5.19
C GLU A 178 -15.15 14.16 6.32
N HIS A 179 -14.42 13.41 7.14
CA HIS A 179 -13.69 13.91 8.30
C HIS A 179 -12.39 14.62 7.92
N TYR A 180 -11.58 13.99 7.07
CA TYR A 180 -10.26 14.49 6.69
C TYR A 180 -10.28 15.34 5.41
N GLY A 181 -11.34 15.24 4.61
CA GLY A 181 -11.47 15.94 3.33
C GLY A 181 -10.95 15.10 2.16
N ARG A 182 -11.67 15.16 1.04
CA ARG A 182 -11.31 14.42 -0.18
C ARG A 182 -10.02 14.90 -0.84
N ASP A 183 -9.59 16.12 -0.57
CA ASP A 183 -8.31 16.67 -1.03
C ASP A 183 -7.11 16.13 -0.23
N ARG A 184 -7.33 15.38 0.86
CA ARG A 184 -6.27 14.94 1.79
C ARG A 184 -6.23 13.43 2.04
N ALA A 185 -7.18 12.71 1.47
CA ALA A 185 -7.51 11.33 1.81
C ALA A 185 -7.80 10.53 0.55
N ALA A 186 -7.09 9.43 0.31
CA ALA A 186 -7.34 8.55 -0.85
C ALA A 186 -6.91 7.10 -0.59
N LEU A 187 -7.46 6.16 -1.36
CA LEU A 187 -6.99 4.78 -1.36
C LEU A 187 -5.69 4.63 -2.15
N THR A 188 -4.84 3.68 -1.75
CA THR A 188 -3.68 3.30 -2.55
C THR A 188 -4.09 2.44 -3.75
N ALA A 189 -3.26 2.43 -4.78
CA ALA A 189 -3.39 1.52 -5.90
C ALA A 189 -2.91 0.10 -5.56
N VAL A 190 -3.32 -0.82 -6.42
CA VAL A 190 -2.70 -2.13 -6.59
C VAL A 190 -2.35 -2.25 -8.06
N VAL A 191 -1.05 -2.34 -8.35
CA VAL A 191 -0.57 -2.59 -9.71
C VAL A 191 -0.75 -4.07 -10.05
N ILE A 192 -1.84 -4.41 -10.76
CA ILE A 192 -2.09 -5.78 -11.17
C ILE A 192 -1.16 -6.13 -12.32
N ARG A 193 -0.23 -7.04 -12.07
CA ARG A 193 0.75 -7.52 -13.05
C ARG A 193 0.33 -8.85 -13.66
N TYR A 194 0.77 -9.09 -14.89
CA TYR A 194 0.62 -10.38 -15.54
C TYR A 194 1.32 -11.48 -14.75
N ARG A 195 0.56 -12.51 -14.39
CA ARG A 195 1.09 -13.79 -13.90
C ARG A 195 1.14 -14.81 -15.02
N ALA A 196 1.92 -15.88 -14.84
CA ALA A 196 2.16 -16.89 -15.87
C ALA A 196 0.86 -17.40 -16.52
N LYS A 197 -0.14 -17.75 -15.71
CA LYS A 197 -1.45 -18.22 -16.20
C LYS A 197 -2.20 -17.18 -17.02
N GLY A 198 -2.22 -15.93 -16.56
CA GLY A 198 -2.90 -14.83 -17.27
C GLY A 198 -2.19 -14.45 -18.57
N ALA A 199 -0.86 -14.36 -18.53
CA ALA A 199 -0.03 -14.08 -19.70
C ALA A 199 -0.23 -15.15 -20.77
N LEU A 200 -0.16 -16.43 -20.42
CA LEU A 200 -0.36 -17.53 -21.35
C LEU A 200 -1.76 -17.52 -21.98
N ARG A 201 -2.80 -17.23 -21.19
CA ARG A 201 -4.17 -17.17 -21.70
C ARG A 201 -4.38 -16.03 -22.69
N ASP A 202 -3.91 -14.83 -22.36
CA ASP A 202 -4.08 -13.66 -23.22
C ASP A 202 -3.23 -13.77 -24.49
N VAL A 203 -1.95 -14.18 -24.39
CA VAL A 203 -1.08 -14.40 -25.55
C VAL A 203 -1.59 -15.55 -26.42
N GLY A 204 -2.03 -16.66 -25.82
CA GLY A 204 -2.57 -17.80 -26.56
C GLY A 204 -3.79 -17.42 -27.40
N LYS A 205 -4.69 -16.58 -26.87
CA LYS A 205 -5.82 -16.03 -27.64
C LYS A 205 -5.35 -15.19 -28.83
N VAL A 206 -4.39 -14.29 -28.61
CA VAL A 206 -3.84 -13.42 -29.67
C VAL A 206 -3.14 -14.23 -30.75
N MET A 207 -2.43 -15.29 -30.37
CA MET A 207 -1.76 -16.22 -31.28
C MET A 207 -2.72 -17.17 -32.01
N GLY A 208 -4.03 -17.12 -31.69
CA GLY A 208 -5.05 -17.95 -32.31
C GLY A 208 -4.95 -19.42 -31.92
N LEU A 209 -4.55 -19.72 -30.68
CA LEU A 209 -4.62 -21.07 -30.12
C LEU A 209 -6.08 -21.42 -29.76
N PRO A 210 -6.53 -22.66 -29.99
CA PRO A 210 -7.83 -23.13 -29.52
C PRO A 210 -7.98 -23.00 -28.01
N GLU A 211 -9.19 -22.73 -27.52
CA GLU A 211 -9.42 -22.51 -26.08
C GLU A 211 -9.06 -23.75 -25.24
N ASP A 212 -9.33 -24.95 -25.74
CA ASP A 212 -8.98 -26.20 -25.07
C ASP A 212 -7.47 -26.35 -24.92
N LEU A 213 -6.70 -25.97 -25.94
CA LEU A 213 -5.24 -25.98 -25.89
C LEU A 213 -4.71 -24.99 -24.85
N ILE A 214 -5.27 -23.77 -24.83
CA ILE A 214 -4.94 -22.75 -23.81
C ILE A 214 -5.27 -23.27 -22.42
N ARG A 215 -6.41 -23.95 -22.25
CA ARG A 215 -6.86 -24.50 -20.98
C ARG A 215 -5.91 -25.61 -20.50
N THR A 216 -5.51 -26.52 -21.37
CA THR A 216 -4.55 -27.59 -21.07
C THR A 216 -3.19 -27.02 -20.64
N LEU A 217 -2.62 -26.11 -21.43
CA LEU A 217 -1.31 -25.49 -21.12
C LEU A 217 -1.38 -24.66 -19.83
N SER A 218 -2.44 -23.85 -19.65
CA SER A 218 -2.60 -23.02 -18.45
C SER A 218 -3.03 -23.80 -17.21
N GLY A 219 -3.49 -25.04 -17.37
CA GLY A 219 -3.83 -25.97 -16.30
C GLY A 219 -2.60 -26.53 -15.57
N GLN A 220 -1.46 -26.64 -16.26
CA GLN A 220 -0.19 -27.09 -15.64
C GLN A 220 0.46 -26.04 -14.75
N ILE A 221 -0.01 -24.79 -14.82
CA ILE A 221 0.48 -23.72 -13.98
C ILE A 221 -0.29 -23.79 -12.64
N TRP A 222 0.32 -24.45 -11.66
CA TRP A 222 -0.25 -24.59 -10.33
C TRP A 222 -0.07 -23.32 -9.48
N GLY A 223 -1.12 -22.95 -8.75
CA GLY A 223 -1.09 -21.89 -7.74
C GLY A 223 -0.80 -20.49 -8.28
N TRP A 224 -0.02 -19.72 -7.51
CA TRP A 224 0.36 -18.33 -7.78
C TRP A 224 1.67 -18.24 -8.60
N GLY A 225 1.98 -19.28 -9.37
CA GLY A 225 3.23 -19.43 -10.11
C GLY A 225 3.57 -18.20 -10.95
N ARG A 226 4.78 -17.66 -10.73
CA ARG A 226 5.37 -16.58 -11.53
C ARG A 226 6.19 -17.09 -12.71
N LYS A 227 6.25 -18.40 -12.93
CA LYS A 227 7.07 -19.00 -13.98
C LYS A 227 6.24 -19.93 -14.84
N LEU A 228 6.61 -19.98 -16.11
CA LEU A 228 6.24 -21.05 -17.02
C LEU A 228 7.34 -22.09 -16.89
N ASP A 229 6.97 -23.26 -16.37
CA ASP A 229 7.89 -24.39 -16.19
C ASP A 229 7.77 -25.31 -17.40
N ASP A 230 8.88 -25.48 -18.11
CA ASP A 230 8.92 -26.26 -19.34
C ASP A 230 8.76 -27.75 -19.04
N GLU A 231 9.18 -28.21 -17.86
CA GLU A 231 9.00 -29.61 -17.43
C GLU A 231 7.51 -29.93 -17.27
N ALA A 232 6.78 -29.12 -16.51
CA ALA A 232 5.34 -29.27 -16.32
C ALA A 232 4.55 -29.13 -17.64
N LEU A 233 5.01 -28.29 -18.57
CA LEU A 233 4.38 -28.15 -19.89
C LEU A 233 4.61 -29.39 -20.77
N ASN A 234 5.76 -30.06 -20.67
CA ASN A 234 6.04 -31.28 -21.42
C ASN A 234 5.14 -32.45 -21.00
N GLU A 235 4.68 -32.48 -19.74
CA GLU A 235 3.75 -33.52 -19.24
C GLU A 235 2.37 -33.48 -19.89
N THR A 236 2.03 -32.39 -20.61
CA THR A 236 0.74 -32.27 -21.31
C THR A 236 0.60 -33.16 -22.54
N GLY A 237 1.69 -33.72 -23.06
CA GLY A 237 1.72 -34.42 -24.35
C GLY A 237 1.54 -33.49 -25.56
N ILE A 238 1.61 -32.18 -25.36
CA ILE A 238 1.56 -31.18 -26.43
C ILE A 238 2.98 -31.01 -27.00
N ASP A 239 3.10 -31.00 -28.32
CA ASP A 239 4.37 -30.70 -28.98
C ASP A 239 4.74 -29.21 -28.80
N LEU A 240 5.59 -28.94 -27.81
CA LEU A 240 6.09 -27.59 -27.52
C LEU A 240 7.05 -27.06 -28.60
N SER A 241 7.52 -27.91 -29.52
CA SER A 241 8.38 -27.49 -30.63
C SER A 241 7.62 -26.77 -31.74
N ASP A 242 6.29 -26.94 -31.80
CA ASP A 242 5.42 -26.23 -32.72
C ASP A 242 5.69 -24.72 -32.63
N ARG A 243 5.86 -24.09 -33.81
CA ARG A 243 6.27 -22.69 -33.89
C ARG A 243 5.30 -21.76 -33.19
N ARG A 244 3.99 -22.01 -33.30
CA ARG A 244 2.97 -21.13 -32.71
C ARG A 244 2.95 -21.29 -31.19
N ILE A 245 3.08 -22.52 -30.70
CA ILE A 245 3.13 -22.80 -29.26
C ILE A 245 4.38 -22.19 -28.64
N ARG A 246 5.56 -22.43 -29.23
CA ARG A 246 6.82 -21.84 -28.78
C ARG A 246 6.78 -20.32 -28.73
N LEU A 247 6.31 -19.67 -29.81
CA LEU A 247 6.15 -18.20 -29.83
C LEU A 247 5.16 -17.72 -28.76
N THR A 248 4.09 -18.48 -28.51
CA THR A 248 3.13 -18.16 -27.44
C THR A 248 3.82 -18.20 -26.08
N LEU A 249 4.61 -19.24 -25.79
CA LEU A 249 5.34 -19.37 -24.54
C LEU A 249 6.38 -18.26 -24.37
N ASP A 250 7.16 -17.96 -25.41
CA ASP A 250 8.18 -16.91 -25.38
C ASP A 250 7.55 -15.52 -25.10
N LEU A 251 6.49 -15.18 -25.83
CA LEU A 251 5.77 -13.91 -25.62
C LEU A 251 5.09 -13.87 -24.25
N ALA A 252 4.54 -14.99 -23.77
CA ALA A 252 3.96 -15.06 -22.44
C ALA A 252 5.03 -14.84 -21.36
N ARG A 253 6.24 -15.40 -21.50
CA ARG A 253 7.37 -15.13 -20.59
C ARG A 253 7.74 -13.65 -20.58
N CYS A 254 7.76 -12.97 -21.73
CA CYS A 254 8.01 -11.53 -21.80
C CYS A 254 6.94 -10.68 -21.10
N LEU A 255 5.69 -11.15 -21.05
CA LEU A 255 4.60 -10.43 -20.39
C LEU A 255 4.56 -10.65 -18.88
N ILE A 256 5.15 -11.72 -18.34
CA ILE A 256 5.12 -11.97 -16.89
C ILE A 256 5.76 -10.79 -16.14
N GLY A 257 5.05 -10.27 -15.15
CA GLY A 257 5.48 -9.13 -14.34
C GLY A 257 5.15 -7.75 -14.94
N VAL A 258 4.77 -7.69 -16.22
CA VAL A 258 4.34 -6.44 -16.86
C VAL A 258 3.03 -5.95 -16.22
N PRO A 259 2.91 -4.65 -15.87
CA PRO A 259 1.66 -4.06 -15.41
C PRO A 259 0.54 -4.25 -16.43
N ARG A 260 -0.63 -4.67 -15.96
CA ARG A 260 -1.82 -4.92 -16.80
C ARG A 260 -2.87 -3.84 -16.61
N HIS A 261 -3.16 -3.48 -15.36
CA HIS A 261 -4.08 -2.41 -15.00
C HIS A 261 -3.87 -2.02 -13.53
N LEU A 262 -4.35 -0.84 -13.16
CA LEU A 262 -4.49 -0.43 -11.77
C LEU A 262 -5.82 -0.94 -11.20
N SER A 263 -5.78 -1.37 -9.96
CA SER A 263 -6.94 -1.69 -9.13
C SER A 263 -6.85 -0.89 -7.84
N GLN A 264 -7.95 -0.79 -7.10
CA GLN A 264 -7.97 -0.20 -5.76
C GLN A 264 -7.44 -1.19 -4.71
N HIS A 265 -6.63 -0.71 -3.77
CA HIS A 265 -6.27 -1.51 -2.60
C HIS A 265 -7.50 -1.70 -1.71
N PRO A 266 -7.76 -2.91 -1.20
CA PRO A 266 -8.95 -3.15 -0.38
C PRO A 266 -8.94 -2.33 0.90
N GLY A 267 -7.76 -1.97 1.44
CA GLY A 267 -7.64 -1.27 2.71
C GLY A 267 -6.45 -0.34 2.90
N GLY A 268 -5.75 -0.02 1.84
CA GLY A 268 -4.57 0.84 1.90
C GLY A 268 -5.11 2.24 1.68
N PHE A 269 -4.89 3.10 2.66
CA PHE A 269 -5.47 4.43 2.71
C PHE A 269 -4.37 5.39 3.11
N VAL A 270 -4.23 6.47 2.37
CA VAL A 270 -3.24 7.52 2.63
C VAL A 270 -3.97 8.74 3.15
N LEU A 271 -3.45 9.28 4.25
CA LEU A 271 -3.94 10.49 4.88
C LEU A 271 -2.81 11.51 4.96
N THR A 272 -3.14 12.77 4.69
CA THR A 272 -2.18 13.87 4.70
C THR A 272 -2.75 15.06 5.46
N HIS A 273 -1.89 15.83 6.12
CA HIS A 273 -2.29 17.10 6.72
C HIS A 273 -2.59 18.15 5.64
N ASP A 274 -1.68 18.29 4.69
CA ASP A 274 -1.82 19.17 3.54
C ASP A 274 -2.56 18.49 2.39
N ARG A 275 -2.69 19.19 1.26
CA ARG A 275 -3.34 18.67 0.06
C ARG A 275 -2.56 17.50 -0.54
N LEU A 276 -3.20 16.34 -0.62
CA LEU A 276 -2.63 15.12 -1.20
C LEU A 276 -2.38 15.28 -2.71
N ASP A 277 -3.19 16.07 -3.42
CA ASP A 277 -3.04 16.32 -4.85
C ASP A 277 -1.87 17.25 -5.21
N GLU A 278 -1.18 17.81 -4.20
CA GLU A 278 0.11 18.49 -4.38
C GLU A 278 1.29 17.51 -4.32
N LEU A 279 1.07 16.29 -3.80
CA LEU A 279 2.09 15.24 -3.66
C LEU A 279 1.97 14.16 -4.75
N VAL A 280 0.74 13.75 -5.07
CA VAL A 280 0.47 12.65 -5.99
C VAL A 280 -0.84 12.88 -6.75
N PRO A 281 -0.93 12.51 -8.05
CA PRO A 281 -2.19 12.53 -8.77
C PRO A 281 -3.27 11.68 -8.09
N ILE A 282 -4.48 12.22 -7.99
CA ILE A 282 -5.66 11.54 -7.45
C ILE A 282 -6.65 11.31 -8.59
N GLU A 283 -7.11 10.08 -8.72
CA GLU A 283 -8.10 9.68 -9.72
C GLU A 283 -9.38 9.14 -9.07
N PRO A 284 -10.55 9.30 -9.70
CA PRO A 284 -11.75 8.57 -9.30
C PRO A 284 -11.52 7.06 -9.38
N ALA A 285 -11.90 6.33 -8.34
CA ALA A 285 -11.81 4.87 -8.36
C ALA A 285 -12.94 4.26 -9.21
N SER A 286 -12.82 2.97 -9.52
CA SER A 286 -13.85 2.23 -10.26
C SER A 286 -15.16 2.08 -9.48
N MET A 287 -15.09 2.07 -8.15
CA MET A 287 -16.26 2.15 -7.28
C MET A 287 -16.66 3.61 -7.05
N GLU A 288 -17.96 3.88 -7.10
CA GLU A 288 -18.50 5.22 -6.90
C GLU A 288 -18.10 5.80 -5.53
N GLN A 289 -17.94 7.12 -5.48
CA GLN A 289 -17.59 7.87 -4.26
C GLN A 289 -16.24 7.51 -3.62
N ARG A 290 -15.36 6.80 -4.34
CA ARG A 290 -13.99 6.53 -3.91
C ARG A 290 -12.97 7.19 -4.84
N GLN A 291 -11.78 7.45 -4.30
CA GLN A 291 -10.65 7.96 -5.05
C GLN A 291 -9.38 7.21 -4.68
N ILE A 292 -8.44 7.23 -5.60
CA ILE A 292 -7.24 6.40 -5.60
C ILE A 292 -6.06 7.25 -6.04
N ILE A 293 -4.90 7.06 -5.40
CA ILE A 293 -3.62 7.55 -5.88
C ILE A 293 -2.91 6.49 -6.72
N GLU A 294 -2.02 6.90 -7.62
CA GLU A 294 -1.34 5.97 -8.53
C GLU A 294 -0.32 5.06 -7.84
N TRP A 295 0.11 5.41 -6.61
CA TRP A 295 1.10 4.68 -5.83
C TRP A 295 0.50 3.45 -5.15
N ASP A 296 1.22 2.33 -5.20
CA ASP A 296 0.90 1.14 -4.43
C ASP A 296 1.57 1.15 -3.04
N LYS A 297 1.38 0.09 -2.25
CA LYS A 297 1.97 0.02 -0.89
C LYS A 297 3.50 0.13 -0.92
N ASP A 298 4.15 -0.49 -1.90
CA ASP A 298 5.62 -0.48 -1.98
C ASP A 298 6.11 0.95 -2.27
N ASP A 299 5.40 1.70 -3.13
CA ASP A 299 5.71 3.10 -3.42
C ASP A 299 5.54 3.99 -2.17
N ILE A 300 4.47 3.77 -1.39
CA ILE A 300 4.20 4.47 -0.12
C ILE A 300 5.29 4.20 0.91
N ASP A 301 5.72 2.95 1.05
CA ASP A 301 6.80 2.56 1.95
C ASP A 301 8.14 3.21 1.54
N VAL A 302 8.44 3.28 0.24
CA VAL A 302 9.65 3.95 -0.30
C VAL A 302 9.66 5.44 0.00
N LEU A 303 8.51 6.10 -0.17
CA LEU A 303 8.34 7.53 0.10
C LEU A 303 8.18 7.83 1.60
N LYS A 304 8.00 6.81 2.45
CA LYS A 304 7.79 6.90 3.90
C LYS A 304 6.51 7.65 4.26
N PHE A 305 5.46 7.45 3.47
CA PHE A 305 4.12 7.96 3.75
C PHE A 305 3.41 6.96 4.67
N MET A 306 2.40 7.41 5.43
CA MET A 306 1.62 6.58 6.36
C MET A 306 0.11 6.66 6.10
#